data_AF-A0A1S1P7X4-F1
#
_entry.id   AF-A0A1S1P7X4-F1
#
_cell.length_a   1.000
_cell.length_b   1.000
_cell.length_c   1.000
_cell.angle_alpha   90.00
_cell.angle_beta   90.00
_cell.angle_gamma   90.00
#
_symmetry.space_group_name_H-M   'P 1'
#
loop_
_entity.id
_entity.type
_entity.pdbx_description
1 polymer ?
#
loop_
_entity_poly.entity_id
_entity_poly.type
_entity_poly.pdbx_seq_one_letter_code
_entity_poly.pdbx_strand_id
1 'polypeptide(L)'
;MTEPHSPREEEPLLDPADPQDAAYLALHAERAALEDELTLQQQRQRFGSDDQEIASARATESSLLKDLDRVLTMIRAAEVRRQQPKARRWQ
;
A
#
# COMPACT_ATOMS: atom_id res chain seq x y z
N MET A 1 21.57 11.85 35.83
CA MET A 1 21.57 10.98 34.63
C MET A 1 20.31 11.33 33.88
N THR A 2 20.45 12.16 32.85
CA THR A 2 19.31 12.61 32.04
C THR A 2 19.34 11.73 30.80
N GLU A 3 18.37 10.81 30.71
CA GLU A 3 18.16 10.00 29.51
C GLU A 3 18.05 10.94 28.30
N PRO A 4 18.79 10.73 27.20
CA PRO A 4 18.55 11.49 25.99
C PRO A 4 17.21 11.02 25.43
N HIS A 5 16.20 11.90 25.46
CA HIS A 5 15.03 11.73 24.62
C HIS A 5 15.52 11.70 23.17
N SER A 6 15.71 10.50 22.62
CA SER A 6 15.72 10.32 21.17
C SER A 6 14.43 10.95 20.68
N PRO A 7 14.49 11.99 19.83
CA PRO A 7 13.29 12.44 19.15
C PRO A 7 12.93 11.25 18.26
N ARG A 8 11.95 10.46 18.70
CA ARG A 8 11.21 9.61 17.77
C ARG A 8 10.66 10.64 16.81
N GLU A 9 11.26 10.77 15.64
CA GLU A 9 10.85 11.66 14.57
C GLU A 9 9.33 11.56 14.53
N GLU A 10 8.64 12.63 14.93
CA GLU A 10 7.19 12.65 14.97
C GLU A 10 6.77 12.45 13.51
N GLU A 11 6.39 11.22 13.14
CA GLU A 11 5.83 10.95 11.83
C GLU A 11 4.69 11.95 11.65
N PRO A 12 4.76 12.85 10.64
CA PRO A 12 3.75 13.88 10.49
C PRO A 12 2.40 13.20 10.40
N LEU A 13 1.51 13.53 11.34
CA LEU A 13 0.15 13.01 11.37
C LEU A 13 -0.51 13.26 10.01
N LEU A 14 -1.06 12.22 9.41
CA LEU A 14 -1.75 12.32 8.12
C LEU A 14 -3.01 13.17 8.29
N ASP A 15 -3.14 14.23 7.51
CA ASP A 15 -4.35 15.05 7.47
C ASP A 15 -5.24 14.60 6.30
N PRO A 16 -6.38 13.93 6.53
CA PRO A 16 -7.27 13.51 5.44
C PRO A 16 -7.92 14.69 4.70
N ALA A 17 -7.85 15.92 5.23
CA ALA A 17 -8.28 17.12 4.51
C ALA A 17 -7.23 17.61 3.50
N ASP A 18 -5.96 17.24 3.66
CA ASP A 18 -4.91 17.50 2.68
C ASP A 18 -5.04 16.51 1.49
N PRO A 19 -5.15 17.00 0.24
CA PRO A 19 -5.35 16.12 -0.92
C PRO A 19 -4.23 15.10 -1.14
N GLN A 20 -2.99 15.40 -0.76
CA GLN A 20 -1.84 14.51 -0.93
C GLN A 20 -1.87 13.40 0.11
N ASP A 21 -2.19 13.72 1.37
CA ASP A 21 -2.36 12.73 2.43
C ASP A 21 -3.62 11.88 2.21
N ALA A 22 -4.73 12.46 1.72
CA ALA A 22 -5.93 11.72 1.33
C ALA A 22 -5.66 10.71 0.19
N ALA A 23 -4.92 11.13 -0.85
CA ALA A 23 -4.52 10.23 -1.93
C ALA A 23 -3.57 9.13 -1.45
N TYR A 24 -2.68 9.44 -0.51
CA TYR A 24 -1.80 8.44 0.11
C TYR A 24 -2.59 7.40 0.92
N LEU A 25 -3.55 7.83 1.72
CA LEU A 25 -4.47 6.95 2.46
C LEU A 25 -5.30 6.08 1.51
N ALA A 26 -5.79 6.64 0.40
CA ALA A 26 -6.54 5.90 -0.60
C ALA A 26 -5.72 4.75 -1.23
N LEU A 27 -4.42 4.97 -1.49
CA LEU A 27 -3.54 3.91 -1.99
C LEU A 27 -3.37 2.77 -0.98
N HIS A 28 -3.31 3.06 0.32
CA HIS A 28 -3.26 2.02 1.35
C HIS A 28 -4.59 1.27 1.50
N ALA A 29 -5.72 1.97 1.32
CA ALA A 29 -7.02 1.32 1.28
C ALA A 29 -7.14 0.39 0.05
N GLU A 30 -6.65 0.80 -1.11
CA GLU A 30 -6.60 -0.02 -2.32
C GLU A 30 -5.69 -1.24 -2.12
N ARG A 31 -4.51 -1.06 -1.51
CA ARG A 31 -3.62 -2.17 -1.14
C ARG A 31 -4.33 -3.19 -0.27
N ALA A 32 -5.02 -2.76 0.80
CA ALA A 32 -5.72 -3.66 1.71
C ALA A 32 -6.81 -4.47 0.97
N ALA A 33 -7.59 -3.82 0.11
CA ALA A 33 -8.61 -4.50 -0.69
C ALA A 33 -8.01 -5.54 -1.65
N LEU A 34 -6.85 -5.25 -2.26
CA LEU A 34 -6.13 -6.20 -3.10
C LEU A 34 -5.60 -7.40 -2.29
N GLU A 35 -5.07 -7.17 -1.08
CA GLU A 35 -4.59 -8.22 -0.19
C GLU A 35 -5.72 -9.16 0.29
N ASP A 36 -6.89 -8.59 0.58
CA ASP A 36 -8.09 -9.36 0.93
C ASP A 36 -8.58 -10.24 -0.24
N GLU A 37 -8.63 -9.67 -1.45
CA GLU A 37 -9.05 -10.40 -2.64
C GLU A 37 -8.04 -11.49 -3.03
N LEU A 38 -6.73 -11.22 -2.90
CA LEU A 38 -5.68 -12.23 -3.06
C LEU A 38 -5.89 -13.40 -2.10
N THR A 39 -6.18 -13.12 -0.84
CA THR A 39 -6.47 -14.14 0.17
C THR A 39 -7.66 -15.00 -0.23
N LEU A 40 -8.73 -14.38 -0.76
CA LEU A 40 -9.90 -15.10 -1.27
C LEU A 40 -9.55 -16.01 -2.45
N GLN A 41 -8.79 -15.53 -3.43
CA GLN A 41 -8.39 -16.36 -4.58
C GLN A 41 -7.50 -17.53 -4.16
N GLN A 42 -6.58 -17.32 -3.21
CA GLN A 42 -5.74 -18.39 -2.67
C GLN A 42 -6.56 -19.46 -1.95
N GLN A 43 -7.59 -19.07 -1.19
CA GLN A 43 -8.51 -20.01 -0.56
C GLN A 43 -9.29 -20.82 -1.60
N ARG A 44 -9.80 -20.16 -2.66
CA ARG A 44 -10.50 -20.84 -3.77
C ARG A 44 -9.62 -21.86 -4.47
N GLN A 45 -8.34 -21.56 -4.68
CA GLN A 45 -7.40 -22.51 -5.28
C GLN A 45 -7.12 -23.71 -4.37
N ARG A 46 -7.04 -23.50 -3.06
CA ARG A 46 -6.69 -24.53 -2.10
C ARG A 46 -7.85 -25.47 -1.77
N PHE A 47 -9.07 -24.95 -1.79
CA PHE A 47 -10.27 -25.67 -1.33
C PHE A 47 -11.36 -25.82 -2.39
N GLY A 48 -11.15 -25.32 -3.61
CA GLY A 48 -12.05 -25.52 -4.74
C GLY A 48 -12.09 -26.98 -5.19
N SER A 49 -13.22 -27.39 -5.76
CA SER A 49 -13.42 -28.74 -6.30
C SER A 49 -13.60 -28.79 -7.82
N ASP A 50 -13.70 -27.63 -8.48
CA ASP A 50 -13.76 -27.50 -9.92
C ASP A 50 -12.41 -26.98 -10.46
N ASP A 51 -11.77 -27.79 -11.31
CA ASP A 51 -10.48 -27.47 -11.93
C ASP A 51 -10.54 -26.18 -12.79
N GLN A 52 -11.69 -25.88 -13.41
CA GLN A 52 -11.87 -24.66 -14.19
C GLN A 52 -11.93 -23.44 -13.26
N GLU A 53 -12.62 -23.55 -12.12
CA GLU A 53 -12.67 -22.48 -11.12
C GLU A 53 -11.30 -22.25 -10.49
N ILE A 54 -10.54 -23.32 -10.20
CA ILE A 54 -9.16 -23.22 -9.68
C ILE A 54 -8.24 -22.54 -10.70
N ALA A 55 -8.34 -22.90 -11.98
CA ALA A 55 -7.55 -22.27 -13.04
C ALA A 55 -7.90 -20.78 -13.19
N SER A 56 -9.18 -20.42 -13.11
CA SER A 56 -9.65 -19.04 -13.13
C SER A 56 -9.14 -18.24 -11.92
N ALA A 57 -9.17 -18.83 -10.72
CA ALA A 57 -8.64 -18.22 -9.50
C ALA A 57 -7.13 -17.95 -9.60
N ARG A 58 -6.35 -18.85 -10.22
CA ARG A 58 -4.92 -18.64 -10.50
C ARG A 58 -4.65 -17.50 -11.48
N ALA A 59 -5.45 -17.43 -12.54
CA ALA A 59 -5.34 -16.35 -13.52
C ALA A 59 -5.68 -14.99 -12.87
N THR A 60 -6.71 -14.97 -12.02
CA THR A 60 -7.14 -13.79 -11.26
C THR A 60 -6.07 -13.36 -10.26
N GLU A 61 -5.53 -14.29 -9.46
CA GLU A 61 -4.40 -14.02 -8.55
C GLU A 61 -3.22 -13.39 -9.29
N SER A 62 -2.87 -13.93 -10.46
CA SER A 62 -1.77 -13.39 -11.27
C SER A 62 -1.99 -11.95 -11.75
N SER A 63 -3.25 -11.55 -11.95
CA SER A 63 -3.59 -10.15 -12.26
C SER A 63 -3.49 -9.27 -11.02
N LEU A 64 -4.10 -9.72 -9.91
CA LEU A 64 -4.10 -9.00 -8.64
C LEU A 64 -2.69 -8.74 -8.10
N LEU A 65 -1.75 -9.67 -8.27
CA LEU A 65 -0.36 -9.47 -7.89
C LEU A 65 0.32 -8.34 -8.68
N LYS A 66 -0.01 -8.15 -9.96
CA LYS A 66 0.51 -7.04 -10.77
C LYS A 66 -0.09 -5.71 -10.33
N ASP A 67 -1.38 -5.70 -10.02
CA ASP A 67 -2.05 -4.52 -9.51
C ASP A 67 -1.49 -4.13 -8.13
N LEU A 68 -1.22 -5.11 -7.26
CA LEU A 68 -0.59 -4.89 -5.96
C LEU A 68 0.82 -4.30 -6.11
N ASP A 69 1.66 -4.85 -6.99
CA ASP A 69 3.01 -4.30 -7.26
C ASP A 69 2.95 -2.84 -7.72
N ARG A 70 2.01 -2.52 -8.61
CA ARG A 70 1.76 -1.14 -9.06
C ARG A 70 1.38 -0.23 -7.90
N VAL A 71 0.44 -0.63 -7.04
CA VAL A 71 0.00 0.16 -5.89
C VAL A 71 1.15 0.37 -4.90
N LEU A 72 1.92 -0.68 -4.59
CA LEU A 72 3.11 -0.57 -3.73
C LEU A 72 4.14 0.42 -4.28
N THR A 73 4.37 0.40 -5.60
CA THR A 73 5.23 1.37 -6.28
C THR A 73 4.70 2.80 -6.14
N MET A 74 3.39 3.01 -6.27
CA MET A 74 2.75 4.32 -6.11
C MET A 74 2.80 4.83 -4.67
N ILE A 75 2.57 3.94 -3.68
CA ILE A 75 2.75 4.23 -2.25
C ILE A 75 4.18 4.72 -2.02
N ARG A 76 5.17 3.97 -2.51
CA ARG A 76 6.58 4.35 -2.35
C ARG A 76 6.91 5.70 -2.98
N ALA A 77 6.38 5.99 -4.17
CA ALA A 77 6.55 7.28 -4.82
C ALA A 77 5.86 8.43 -4.05
N ALA A 78 4.73 8.16 -3.40
CA ALA A 78 4.06 9.12 -2.53
C ALA A 78 4.85 9.37 -1.23
N GLU A 79 5.39 8.33 -0.60
CA GLU A 79 6.28 8.44 0.57
C GLU A 79 7.50 9.31 0.28
N VAL A 80 8.19 9.05 -0.84
CA VAL A 80 9.36 9.83 -1.24
C VAL A 80 9.00 11.30 -1.41
N ARG A 81 7.86 11.62 -2.04
CA ARG A 81 7.39 13.01 -2.18
C ARG A 81 7.06 13.67 -0.84
N ARG A 82 6.52 12.93 0.12
CA ARG A 82 6.21 13.43 1.49
C ARG A 82 7.48 13.67 2.31
N GLN A 83 8.47 12.77 2.18
CA GLN A 83 9.74 12.85 2.90
C GLN A 83 10.75 13.79 2.25
N GLN A 84 10.53 14.20 1.00
CA GLN A 84 11.37 15.21 0.38
C GLN A 84 11.28 16.49 1.22
N PRO A 85 12.41 16.95 1.81
CA PRO A 85 12.40 18.21 2.53
C PRO A 85 11.92 19.26 1.53
N LYS A 86 10.90 20.06 1.89
CA LYS A 86 10.46 21.24 1.13
C LYS A 86 11.73 22.05 0.89
N ALA A 87 12.34 21.87 -0.28
CA ALA A 87 13.72 22.27 -0.44
C ALA A 87 13.80 23.76 -0.17
N ARG A 88 14.79 24.15 0.65
CA ARG A 88 15.46 25.45 0.57
C ARG A 88 15.29 25.96 -0.86
N ARG A 89 14.38 26.91 -1.05
CA ARG A 89 14.42 27.79 -2.21
C ARG A 89 15.73 28.53 -2.03
N TRP A 90 16.79 28.09 -2.70
CA TRP A 90 17.95 28.94 -2.89
C TRP A 90 17.46 30.08 -3.78
N GLN A 91 17.01 31.16 -3.13
CA GLN A 91 16.96 32.49 -3.71
C GLN A 91 18.36 33.09 -3.64
#